data_AF-A0A9Q0G6Q2-F1
#
_entry.id   AF-A0A9Q0G6Q2-F1
#
_cell.length_a   1.000
_cell.length_b   1.000
_cell.length_c   1.000
_cell.angle_alpha   90.00
_cell.angle_beta   90.00
_cell.angle_gamma   90.00
#
_symmetry.space_group_name_H-M   'P 1'
#
loop_
_entity.id
_entity.type
_entity.pdbx_description
1 polymer ?
#
loop_
_entity_poly.entity_id
_entity_poly.type
_entity_poly.pdbx_seq_one_letter_code
_entity_poly.pdbx_strand_id
1 'polypeptide(L)' 'MASKVVALLVVCLVFFAAVQIPQASAETWDACMPDCEEKCKAAGNGQTFCEMKCDTDCFDKEINAKLKAAP' A
#
# COMPACT_ATOMS: atom_id res chain seq x y z
N MET A 1 22.07 -27.49 21.93
CA MET A 1 20.66 -27.37 21.50
C MET A 1 20.26 -25.90 21.38
N ALA A 2 20.42 -25.08 22.43
CA ALA A 2 20.05 -23.66 22.44
C ALA A 2 20.64 -22.83 21.28
N SER A 3 21.95 -22.91 21.02
CA SER A 3 22.59 -22.10 19.96
C SER A 3 22.09 -22.40 18.55
N LYS A 4 21.64 -23.65 18.28
CA LYS A 4 21.06 -24.02 16.99
C LYS A 4 19.66 -23.44 16.81
N VAL A 5 18.87 -23.40 17.88
CA VAL A 5 17.53 -22.81 17.90
C VAL A 5 17.61 -21.29 17.73
N VAL A 6 18.55 -20.63 18.42
CA VAL A 6 18.77 -19.19 18.29
C VAL A 6 19.19 -18.83 16.87
N ALA A 7 20.10 -19.59 16.25
CA ALA A 7 20.51 -19.36 14.87
C ALA A 7 19.34 -19.48 13.87
N LEU A 8 18.50 -20.52 14.02
CA LEU A 8 17.32 -20.70 13.18
C LEU A 8 16.33 -19.53 13.32
N LEU A 9 16.12 -19.07 14.56
CA LEU A 9 15.20 -17.98 14.87
C LEU A 9 15.68 -16.66 14.25
N VAL A 10 16.98 -16.36 14.36
CA VAL A 10 17.60 -15.18 13.72
C VAL A 10 17.45 -15.24 12.20
N VAL A 11 17.70 -16.41 11.60
CA VAL A 11 17.53 -16.59 10.15
C VAL A 11 16.06 -16.34 9.75
N CYS A 12 15.09 -16.92 10.46
CA CYS A 12 13.67 -16.67 10.20
C CYS A 12 13.33 -15.18 10.27
N LEU A 13 13.78 -14.46 11.30
CA LEU A 13 13.50 -13.03 11.45
C LEU A 13 14.10 -12.20 10.31
N VAL A 14 15.31 -12.53 9.85
CA VAL A 14 15.95 -11.87 8.70
C VAL A 14 15.17 -12.14 7.41
N PHE A 15 14.71 -13.37 7.20
CA PHE A 15 13.85 -13.72 6.06
C PHE A 15 12.50 -12.97 6.09
N PHE A 16 11.83 -12.92 7.24
CA PHE A 16 10.59 -12.14 7.39
C PHE A 16 10.82 -10.65 7.15
N ALA A 17 11.90 -10.07 7.68
CA ALA A 17 12.24 -8.67 7.46
C ALA A 17 12.51 -8.36 5.98
N ALA A 18 13.15 -9.27 5.23
CA ALA A 18 13.41 -9.10 3.80
C ALA A 18 12.13 -9.18 2.96
N VAL A 19 11.16 -10.02 3.35
CA VAL A 19 9.86 -10.17 2.65
C VAL A 19 8.91 -8.99 2.94
N GLN A 20 9.10 -8.30 4.08
CA GLN A 20 8.27 -7.17 4.51
C GLN A 20 8.70 -5.81 3.93
N ILE A 21 9.67 -5.78 3.01
CA ILE A 21 9.98 -4.56 2.25
C ILE A 21 9.36 -4.67 0.87
N PRO A 22 8.03 -4.49 0.71
CA PRO A 22 7.54 -4.08 -0.59
C PRO A 22 8.23 -2.73 -0.87
N GLN A 23 9.02 -2.69 -1.95
CA GLN A 23 9.50 -1.42 -2.47
C GLN A 23 8.26 -0.54 -2.64
N ALA A 24 8.18 0.53 -1.85
CA ALA A 24 7.09 1.48 -1.89
C ALA A 24 7.16 2.25 -3.21
N SER A 25 6.68 1.62 -4.27
CA SER A 25 6.34 2.26 -5.55
C SER A 25 4.85 2.10 -5.86
N ALA A 26 4.06 1.59 -4.92
CA ALA A 26 2.62 1.77 -4.95
C ALA A 26 2.36 3.24 -4.63
N GLU A 27 1.67 3.96 -5.52
CA GLU A 27 1.07 5.25 -5.17
C GLU A 27 0.29 5.04 -3.87
N THR A 28 0.80 5.56 -2.75
CA THR A 28 0.14 5.42 -1.47
C THR A 28 -1.15 6.22 -1.49
N TRP A 29 -2.10 5.84 -0.65
CA TRP A 29 -3.34 6.59 -0.45
C TRP A 29 -3.11 8.12 -0.41
N ASP A 30 -2.15 8.55 0.42
CA ASP A 30 -1.80 9.95 0.64
C ASP A 30 -1.27 10.66 -0.63
N ALA A 31 -0.64 9.92 -1.54
CA ALA A 31 -0.21 10.44 -2.83
C ALA A 31 -1.35 10.46 -3.87
N CYS A 32 -2.29 9.51 -3.77
CA CYS A 32 -3.40 9.37 -4.71
C CYS A 32 -4.54 10.36 -4.46
N MET A 33 -4.82 10.64 -3.18
CA MET A 33 -6.01 11.38 -2.78
C MET A 33 -6.07 12.84 -3.25
N PRO A 34 -5.01 13.66 -3.05
CA PRO A 34 -5.04 15.07 -3.44
C PRO A 34 -5.28 15.24 -4.94
N ASP A 35 -4.57 14.47 -5.76
CA ASP A 35 -4.67 14.49 -7.21
C ASP A 35 -6.04 14.02 -7.71
N CYS A 36 -6.62 13.01 -7.08
CA CYS A 36 -7.95 12.52 -7.45
C CYS A 36 -9.03 13.55 -7.13
N GLU A 37 -9.00 14.10 -5.92
CA GLU A 37 -9.98 15.10 -5.49
C GLU A 37 -9.91 16.37 -6.34
N GLU A 38 -8.71 16.85 -6.68
CA GLU A 38 -8.53 18.01 -7.54
C GLU A 38 -9.19 17.79 -8.90
N LYS A 39 -8.88 16.66 -9.56
CA LYS A 39 -9.45 16.32 -10.89
C LYS A 39 -10.96 16.11 -10.81
N CYS A 40 -11.46 15.46 -9.76
CA CYS A 40 -12.88 15.24 -9.57
C CYS A 40 -13.65 16.55 -9.39
N LYS A 41 -13.11 17.49 -8.61
CA LYS A 41 -13.70 18.82 -8.40
C LYS A 41 -13.59 19.69 -9.67
N ALA A 42 -12.46 19.61 -10.38
CA ALA A 42 -12.27 20.29 -11.66
C ALA A 42 -13.28 19.83 -12.74
N ALA A 43 -13.77 18.59 -12.64
CA ALA A 43 -14.85 18.07 -13.47
C ALA A 43 -16.26 18.56 -13.06
N GLY A 44 -16.37 19.42 -12.03
CA GLY A 44 -17.62 20.02 -11.58
C GLY A 44 -18.40 19.19 -10.55
N ASN A 45 -17.80 18.16 -9.97
CA ASN A 45 -18.47 17.34 -8.95
C ASN A 45 -18.40 17.98 -7.55
N GLY A 46 -19.36 17.64 -6.69
CA GLY A 46 -19.38 18.11 -5.30
C GLY A 46 -18.38 17.39 -4.39
N GLN A 47 -18.02 18.04 -3.27
CA GLN A 47 -17.01 17.56 -2.31
C GLN A 47 -17.28 16.11 -1.87
N THR A 48 -18.45 15.81 -1.32
CA THR A 48 -18.77 14.48 -0.79
C THR A 48 -18.75 13.39 -1.85
N PHE A 49 -19.15 13.71 -3.09
CA PHE A 49 -19.04 12.77 -4.20
C PHE A 49 -17.58 12.48 -4.52
N CYS A 50 -16.74 13.52 -4.58
CA CYS A 50 -15.32 13.35 -4.84
C CYS A 50 -14.60 12.59 -3.74
N GLU A 51 -14.89 12.87 -2.47
CA GLU A 51 -14.35 12.10 -1.34
C GLU A 51 -14.68 10.62 -1.48
N MET A 52 -15.97 10.25 -1.61
CA MET A 52 -16.35 8.83 -1.72
C MET A 52 -15.77 8.14 -2.96
N LYS A 53 -15.77 8.83 -4.10
CA LYS A 53 -15.25 8.29 -5.35
C LYS A 53 -13.75 8.05 -5.25
N CYS A 54 -13.02 9.06 -4.79
CA CYS A 54 -11.58 9.01 -4.70
C CYS A 54 -11.13 8.03 -3.62
N ASP A 55 -11.86 7.92 -2.51
CA ASP A 55 -11.64 6.91 -1.48
C ASP A 55 -11.67 5.49 -2.09
N THR A 56 -12.71 5.18 -2.87
CA THR A 56 -12.81 3.88 -3.56
C THR A 56 -11.69 3.69 -4.60
N ASP A 57 -11.46 4.68 -5.46
CA ASP A 57 -10.49 4.59 -6.56
C ASP A 57 -9.04 4.41 -6.04
N CYS A 58 -8.68 5.10 -4.95
CA CYS A 58 -7.36 4.98 -4.33
C CYS A 58 -7.21 3.70 -3.50
N PHE A 59 -8.30 3.20 -2.90
CA PHE A 59 -8.29 1.90 -2.21
C PHE A 59 -7.97 0.78 -3.20
N ASP A 60 -8.69 0.76 -4.32
CA ASP A 60 -8.52 -0.25 -5.36
C ASP A 60 -7.11 -0.19 -5.95
N LYS A 61 -6.54 1.01 -6.14
CA LYS A 61 -5.14 1.16 -6.57
C LYS A 61 -4.17 0.54 -5.58
N GLU A 62 -4.33 0.80 -4.29
CA GLU A 62 -3.45 0.26 -3.25
C GLU A 62 -3.54 -1.27 -3.16
N ILE A 63 -4.76 -1.81 -3.16
CA ILE A 63 -4.98 -3.26 -3.13
C ILE A 63 -4.41 -3.93 -4.38
N ASN A 64 -4.65 -3.37 -5.57
CA ASN A 64 -4.09 -3.91 -6.81
C ASN A 64 -2.56 -3.86 -6.82
N ALA A 65 -1.96 -2.81 -6.27
CA ALA A 65 -0.50 -2.72 -6.16
C ALA A 65 0.04 -3.79 -5.20
N LYS A 66 -0.62 -4.03 -4.05
CA LYS A 66 -0.25 -5.09 -3.11
C LYS A 66 -0.43 -6.50 -3.68
N LEU A 67 -1.52 -6.74 -4.42
CA LEU A 67 -1.77 -8.03 -5.08
C LEU A 67 -0.75 -8.32 -6.18
N LYS A 68 -0.34 -7.31 -6.96
CA LYS A 68 0.70 -7.45 -8.00
C LYS A 68 2.10 -7.61 -7.43
N ALA A 69 2.33 -7.07 -6.22
CA ALA A 69 3.59 -7.21 -5.50
C ALA A 69 3.69 -8.50 -4.66
N ALA A 70 2.60 -9.29 -4.58
CA ALA A 70 2.62 -10.58 -3.91
C ALA A 70 3.40 -11.61 -4.78
N PRO A 71 4.33 -12.38 -4.18
CA PRO A 71 5.15 -13.37 -4.89
C PRO A 71 4.36 -14.58 -5.40
#